data_AF-A0A3N4YMV7-F1
#
_entry.id   AF-A0A3N4YMV7-F1
#
_cell.length_a   1.000
_cell.length_b   1.000
_cell.length_c   1.000
_cell.angle_alpha   90.00
_cell.angle_beta   90.00
_cell.angle_gamma   90.00
#
_symmetry.space_group_name_H-M   'P 1'
#
loop_
_entity.id
_entity.type
_entity.pdbx_description
1 polymer ?
#
loop_
_entity_poly.entity_id
_entity_poly.type
_entity_poly.pdbx_seq_one_letter_code
_entity_poly.pdbx_strand_id
1 'polypeptide(L)'
;MPGSRTLQVETEEWQQLQRAARAGATDGVAGILADHLDAPVRALLVTTAGDRGVRSRLTMVGGQTVIVAQRIASVEGELRVEPGARITFTDPEDLWSSLARTLPDTDLLRAPAAAAVDDDQPLSLPFEEARKLLGREECNLRVQVEAWRGGDRPIMVWGRLWSVTDDRLLDVRTDDGELRLVERPAGSVAKEVRWALVGAVDATTPAEVAE
;
A
#
# COMPACT_ATOMS: atom_id res chain seq x y z
N MET A 1 -5.99 25.13 -3.19
CA MET A 1 -6.72 24.37 -2.16
C MET A 1 -6.19 22.94 -2.23
N PRO A 2 -5.03 22.65 -1.63
CA PRO A 2 -4.59 21.26 -1.48
C PRO A 2 -5.41 20.64 -0.35
N GLY A 3 -5.90 19.44 -0.57
CA GLY A 3 -6.72 18.76 0.41
C GLY A 3 -7.32 17.48 -0.15
N SER A 4 -7.22 16.40 0.62
CA SER A 4 -7.74 15.11 0.21
C SER A 4 -9.28 15.12 0.10
N ARG A 5 -9.81 14.64 -1.02
CA ARG A 5 -11.26 14.42 -1.22
C ARG A 5 -11.55 12.92 -1.20
N THR A 6 -12.54 12.50 -0.40
CA THR A 6 -12.93 11.08 -0.29
C THR A 6 -14.38 10.88 -0.75
N LEU A 7 -14.61 9.81 -1.50
CA LEU A 7 -15.91 9.31 -1.93
C LEU A 7 -16.09 7.89 -1.41
N GLN A 8 -17.23 7.63 -0.76
CA GLN A 8 -17.68 6.28 -0.44
C GLN A 8 -18.61 5.84 -1.57
N VAL A 9 -18.29 4.71 -2.22
CA VAL A 9 -19.08 4.17 -3.33
C VAL A 9 -19.60 2.78 -2.97
N GLU A 10 -20.89 2.61 -3.13
CA GLU A 10 -21.57 1.34 -2.88
C GLU A 10 -21.32 0.36 -4.03
N THR A 11 -21.64 -0.92 -3.81
CA THR A 11 -21.34 -2.03 -4.73
C THR A 11 -21.75 -1.77 -6.18
N GLU A 12 -23.00 -1.37 -6.42
CA GLU A 12 -23.52 -1.18 -7.78
C GLU A 12 -22.85 0.00 -8.48
N GLU A 13 -22.66 1.10 -7.75
CA GLU A 13 -21.98 2.30 -8.25
C GLU A 13 -20.51 2.01 -8.57
N TRP A 14 -19.82 1.29 -7.69
CA TRP A 14 -18.43 0.88 -7.93
C TRP A 14 -18.30 0.02 -9.19
N GLN A 15 -19.20 -0.94 -9.41
CA GLN A 15 -19.21 -1.74 -10.63
C GLN A 15 -19.49 -0.91 -11.88
N GLN A 16 -20.35 0.12 -11.80
CA GLN A 16 -20.61 1.04 -12.90
C GLN A 16 -19.37 1.90 -13.20
N LEU A 17 -18.73 2.47 -12.19
CA LEU A 17 -17.50 3.25 -12.32
C LEU A 17 -16.37 2.43 -12.93
N GLN A 18 -16.16 1.19 -12.48
CA GLN A 18 -15.16 0.29 -13.04
C GLN A 18 -15.42 -0.04 -14.52
N ARG A 19 -16.68 -0.28 -14.90
CA ARG A 19 -17.05 -0.53 -16.30
C ARG A 19 -16.83 0.69 -17.16
N ALA A 20 -17.25 1.87 -16.71
CA ALA A 20 -17.05 3.13 -17.42
C ALA A 20 -15.57 3.46 -17.59
N ALA A 21 -14.76 3.31 -16.53
CA ALA A 21 -13.32 3.53 -16.58
C ALA A 21 -12.63 2.61 -17.61
N ARG A 22 -12.96 1.31 -17.60
CA ARG A 22 -12.43 0.33 -18.58
C ARG A 22 -12.91 0.57 -20.00
N ALA A 23 -14.07 1.20 -20.16
CA ALA A 23 -14.59 1.61 -21.46
C ALA A 23 -13.97 2.92 -21.97
N GLY A 24 -13.04 3.53 -21.22
CA GLY A 24 -12.36 4.77 -21.60
C GLY A 24 -13.21 6.02 -21.39
N ALA A 25 -14.00 6.08 -20.31
CA ALA A 25 -14.65 7.32 -19.89
C ALA A 25 -13.62 8.45 -19.80
N THR A 26 -14.03 9.68 -20.14
CA THR A 26 -13.13 10.85 -20.20
C THR A 26 -13.51 11.95 -19.21
N ASP A 27 -14.56 11.76 -18.43
CA ASP A 27 -15.12 12.76 -17.53
C ASP A 27 -15.44 12.21 -16.13
N GLY A 28 -15.54 13.14 -15.18
CA GLY A 28 -15.88 12.84 -13.78
C GLY A 28 -14.92 11.84 -13.10
N VAL A 29 -15.46 11.08 -12.15
CA VAL A 29 -14.70 10.07 -11.39
C VAL A 29 -14.27 8.91 -12.29
N ALA A 30 -15.12 8.49 -13.23
CA ALA A 30 -14.81 7.39 -14.13
C ALA A 30 -13.64 7.72 -15.06
N GLY A 31 -13.54 8.96 -15.56
CA GLY A 31 -12.41 9.42 -16.35
C GLY A 31 -11.09 9.41 -15.57
N ILE A 32 -11.10 9.94 -14.34
CA ILE A 32 -9.90 9.87 -13.48
C ILE A 32 -9.51 8.41 -13.22
N LEU A 33 -10.48 7.53 -12.95
CA LEU A 33 -10.18 6.10 -12.77
C LEU A 33 -9.62 5.47 -14.05
N ALA A 34 -10.10 5.87 -15.24
CA ALA A 34 -9.57 5.40 -16.52
C ALA A 34 -8.10 5.80 -16.68
N ASP A 35 -7.75 7.06 -16.43
CA ASP A 35 -6.36 7.53 -16.46
C ASP A 35 -5.47 6.74 -15.49
N HIS A 36 -6.01 6.40 -14.32
CA HIS A 36 -5.28 5.64 -13.30
C HIS A 36 -5.21 4.13 -13.55
N LEU A 37 -5.93 3.56 -14.54
CA LEU A 37 -5.75 2.16 -14.95
C LEU A 37 -4.36 1.95 -15.56
N ASP A 38 -3.87 2.95 -16.28
CA ASP A 38 -2.56 2.95 -16.93
C ASP A 38 -1.50 3.74 -16.17
N ALA A 39 -1.74 4.02 -14.88
CA ALA A 39 -0.84 4.81 -14.06
C ALA A 39 0.60 4.25 -14.08
N PRO A 40 1.62 5.12 -14.27
CA PRO A 40 3.02 4.69 -14.34
C PRO A 40 3.54 4.21 -12.99
N VAL A 41 3.02 4.72 -11.87
CA VAL A 41 3.36 4.24 -10.53
C VAL A 41 2.12 3.62 -9.88
N ARG A 42 2.27 2.39 -9.39
CA ARG A 42 1.20 1.63 -8.75
C ARG A 42 1.72 1.00 -7.47
N ALA A 43 0.93 1.07 -6.40
CA ALA A 43 1.20 0.34 -5.18
C ALA A 43 -0.03 -0.43 -4.71
N LEU A 44 0.20 -1.65 -4.23
CA LEU A 44 -0.79 -2.49 -3.60
C LEU A 44 -0.44 -2.64 -2.13
N LEU A 45 -1.37 -2.23 -1.28
CA LEU A 45 -1.29 -2.42 0.16
C LEU A 45 -2.42 -3.37 0.57
N VAL A 46 -2.08 -4.43 1.28
CA VAL A 46 -3.04 -5.35 1.87
C VAL A 46 -2.74 -5.42 3.34
N THR A 47 -3.72 -5.09 4.17
CA THR A 47 -3.62 -5.19 5.62
C THR A 47 -4.72 -6.07 6.16
N THR A 48 -4.41 -6.87 7.17
CA THR A 48 -5.37 -7.69 7.89
C THR A 48 -5.11 -7.62 9.39
N ALA A 49 -6.18 -7.67 10.17
CA ALA A 49 -6.16 -7.73 11.63
C ALA A 49 -7.29 -8.68 12.06
N GLY A 50 -6.96 -9.95 12.32
CA GLY A 50 -7.95 -11.00 12.56
C GLY A 50 -8.82 -11.28 11.34
N ASP A 51 -10.14 -11.10 11.48
CA ASP A 51 -11.16 -11.41 10.49
C ASP A 51 -11.51 -10.24 9.54
N ARG A 52 -10.76 -9.14 9.63
CA ARG A 52 -10.98 -7.90 8.87
C ARG A 52 -9.69 -7.37 8.27
N GLY A 53 -9.82 -6.50 7.28
CA GLY A 53 -8.68 -5.89 6.63
C GLY A 53 -9.05 -4.84 5.60
N VAL A 54 -8.06 -4.36 4.87
CA VAL A 54 -8.25 -3.43 3.75
C VAL A 54 -7.28 -3.77 2.62
N ARG A 55 -7.77 -3.77 1.39
CA ARG A 55 -6.97 -3.75 0.18
C ARG A 55 -7.00 -2.34 -0.40
N SER A 56 -5.86 -1.65 -0.35
CA SER A 56 -5.68 -0.32 -0.92
C SER A 56 -4.84 -0.41 -2.19
N ARG A 57 -5.37 0.11 -3.29
CA ARG A 57 -4.60 0.38 -4.51
C ARG A 57 -4.28 1.87 -4.55
N LEU A 58 -3.01 2.20 -4.68
CA LEU A 58 -2.53 3.56 -4.83
C LEU A 58 -1.96 3.70 -6.24
N THR A 59 -2.32 4.77 -6.93
CA THR A 59 -1.83 5.08 -8.28
C THR A 59 -1.47 6.55 -8.38
N MET A 60 -0.39 6.86 -9.11
CA MET A 60 0.08 8.24 -9.31
C MET A 60 0.16 8.55 -10.81
N VAL A 61 -0.47 9.65 -11.22
CA VAL A 61 -0.50 10.17 -12.62
C VAL A 61 -0.37 11.69 -12.58
N GLY A 62 0.60 12.26 -13.29
CA GLY A 62 0.67 13.72 -13.48
C GLY A 62 0.70 14.55 -12.19
N GLY A 63 1.23 14.00 -11.09
CA GLY A 63 1.23 14.64 -9.76
C GLY A 63 -0.01 14.40 -8.91
N GLN A 64 -1.07 13.82 -9.46
CA GLN A 64 -2.28 13.42 -8.72
C GLN A 64 -2.13 12.00 -8.17
N THR A 65 -2.57 11.78 -6.92
CA THR A 65 -2.61 10.44 -6.33
C THR A 65 -4.06 10.00 -6.06
N VAL A 66 -4.36 8.75 -6.42
CA VAL A 66 -5.64 8.12 -6.13
C VAL A 66 -5.41 6.89 -5.26
N ILE A 67 -6.17 6.78 -4.18
CA ILE A 67 -6.23 5.60 -3.33
C ILE A 67 -7.62 4.98 -3.45
N VAL A 68 -7.69 3.74 -3.91
CA VAL A 68 -8.92 2.93 -3.90
C VAL A 68 -8.78 1.88 -2.81
N ALA A 69 -9.51 2.07 -1.70
CA ALA A 69 -9.53 1.16 -0.56
C ALA A 69 -10.81 0.32 -0.57
N GLN A 70 -10.67 -1.00 -0.48
CA GLN A 70 -11.78 -1.94 -0.36
C GLN A 70 -11.62 -2.72 0.94
N ARG A 71 -12.71 -2.84 1.72
CA ARG A 71 -12.70 -3.60 2.96
C ARG A 71 -12.47 -5.08 2.65
N ILE A 72 -11.81 -5.77 3.57
CA ILE A 72 -11.70 -7.23 3.61
C ILE A 72 -12.46 -7.68 4.85
N ALA A 73 -13.28 -8.71 4.71
CA ALA A 73 -14.01 -9.33 5.81
C ALA A 73 -14.00 -10.84 5.66
N SER A 74 -14.06 -11.56 6.78
CA SER A 74 -14.23 -13.00 6.80
C SER A 74 -15.66 -13.39 6.41
N VAL A 75 -15.79 -14.25 5.41
CA VAL A 75 -17.03 -14.85 4.95
C VAL A 75 -16.80 -16.35 4.91
N GLU A 76 -17.53 -17.11 5.74
CA GLU A 76 -17.40 -18.57 5.83
C GLU A 76 -15.98 -19.03 6.20
N GLY A 77 -15.25 -18.21 6.98
CA GLY A 77 -13.86 -18.50 7.39
C GLY A 77 -12.80 -18.08 6.37
N GLU A 78 -13.20 -17.50 5.23
CA GLU A 78 -12.29 -16.99 4.21
C GLU A 78 -12.30 -15.46 4.17
N LEU A 79 -11.11 -14.85 4.11
CA LEU A 79 -10.99 -13.42 3.89
C LEU A 79 -11.35 -13.06 2.44
N ARG A 80 -12.42 -12.28 2.27
CA ARG A 80 -12.90 -11.81 0.96
C ARG A 80 -12.91 -10.30 0.91
N VAL A 81 -12.58 -9.75 -0.25
CA VAL A 81 -12.68 -8.31 -0.51
C VAL A 81 -14.14 -7.95 -0.74
N GLU A 82 -14.65 -7.01 0.03
CA GLU A 82 -15.99 -6.47 -0.14
C GLU A 82 -16.13 -5.76 -1.49
N PRO A 83 -17.32 -5.82 -2.11
CA PRO A 83 -17.53 -5.30 -3.45
C PRO A 83 -17.68 -3.77 -3.53
N GLY A 84 -17.83 -3.06 -2.40
CA GLY A 84 -17.77 -1.59 -2.37
C GLY A 84 -16.34 -1.04 -2.38
N ALA A 85 -16.21 0.29 -2.45
CA ALA A 85 -14.91 0.94 -2.35
C ALA A 85 -14.99 2.32 -1.70
N ARG A 86 -13.85 2.78 -1.20
CA ARG A 86 -13.59 4.16 -0.84
C ARG A 86 -12.54 4.69 -1.79
N ILE A 87 -12.81 5.80 -2.45
CA ILE A 87 -11.90 6.45 -3.39
C ILE A 87 -11.44 7.75 -2.76
N THR A 88 -10.13 7.91 -2.57
CA THR A 88 -9.53 9.13 -2.04
C THR A 88 -8.60 9.73 -3.08
N PHE A 89 -8.87 10.98 -3.46
CA PHE A 89 -8.01 11.81 -4.28
C PHE A 89 -7.17 12.65 -3.33
N THR A 90 -5.85 12.63 -3.49
CA THR A 90 -4.94 13.32 -2.58
C THR A 90 -3.71 13.80 -3.31
N ASP A 91 -3.11 14.87 -2.78
CA ASP A 91 -1.83 15.37 -3.24
C ASP A 91 -0.69 14.52 -2.63
N PRO A 92 0.49 14.44 -3.28
CA PRO A 92 1.61 13.65 -2.78
C PRO A 92 2.06 14.04 -1.36
N GLU A 93 1.87 15.30 -0.97
CA GLU A 93 2.19 15.82 0.37
C GLU A 93 1.26 15.27 1.47
N ASP A 94 -0.02 15.04 1.15
CA ASP A 94 -1.03 14.53 2.07
C ASP A 94 -1.17 13.00 2.03
N LEU A 95 -0.49 12.35 1.08
CA LEU A 95 -0.62 10.95 0.74
C LEU A 95 -0.59 10.01 1.95
N TRP A 96 0.44 10.14 2.79
CA TRP A 96 0.56 9.25 3.95
C TRP A 96 -0.61 9.41 4.92
N SER A 97 -1.05 10.63 5.18
CA SER A 97 -2.20 10.88 6.07
C SER A 97 -3.49 10.25 5.53
N SER A 98 -3.69 10.26 4.21
CA SER A 98 -4.82 9.61 3.55
C SER A 98 -4.70 8.09 3.61
N LEU A 99 -3.51 7.54 3.36
CA LEU A 99 -3.26 6.10 3.36
C LEU A 99 -3.33 5.49 4.76
N ALA A 100 -2.77 6.16 5.78
CA ALA A 100 -2.76 5.69 7.17
C ALA A 100 -4.18 5.45 7.71
N ARG A 101 -5.17 6.22 7.26
CA ARG A 101 -6.60 6.02 7.59
C ARG A 101 -7.19 4.71 7.06
N THR A 102 -6.48 4.03 6.16
CA THR A 102 -6.86 2.71 5.63
C THR A 102 -6.19 1.56 6.38
N LEU A 103 -5.19 1.85 7.21
CA LEU A 103 -4.43 0.86 7.98
C LEU A 103 -5.13 0.50 9.30
N PRO A 104 -4.75 -0.60 9.99
CA PRO A 104 -5.23 -0.92 11.33
C PRO A 104 -4.96 0.22 12.32
N ASP A 105 -5.78 0.31 13.36
CA ASP A 105 -5.74 1.39 14.35
C ASP A 105 -4.61 1.20 15.37
N THR A 106 -3.38 1.33 14.88
CA THR A 106 -2.16 1.25 15.67
C THR A 106 -1.14 2.27 15.17
N ASP A 107 -0.52 3.00 16.10
CA ASP A 107 0.50 4.00 15.78
C ASP A 107 1.74 3.37 15.16
N LEU A 108 2.03 2.09 15.45
CA LEU A 108 3.13 1.34 14.86
C LEU A 108 3.07 1.32 13.33
N LEU A 109 1.87 1.19 12.74
CA LEU A 109 1.67 1.21 11.30
C LEU A 109 1.30 2.59 10.75
N ARG A 110 0.67 3.46 11.55
CA ARG A 110 0.10 4.74 11.08
C ARG A 110 1.02 5.95 11.27
N ALA A 111 2.02 5.87 12.14
CA ALA A 111 2.87 7.00 12.46
C ALA A 111 3.52 7.61 11.19
N PRO A 112 3.68 8.95 11.15
CA PRO A 112 4.27 9.62 10.00
C PRO A 112 5.77 9.33 9.88
N ALA A 113 6.33 9.52 8.69
CA ALA A 113 7.76 9.28 8.44
C ALA A 113 8.69 10.09 9.36
N ALA A 114 8.25 11.28 9.80
CA ALA A 114 9.00 12.13 10.72
C ALA A 114 9.13 11.56 12.14
N ALA A 115 8.32 10.57 12.51
CA ALA A 115 8.41 9.87 13.79
C ALA A 115 9.47 8.76 13.78
N ALA A 116 9.96 8.35 12.60
CA ALA A 116 10.97 7.31 12.50
C ALA A 116 12.30 7.82 13.07
N VAL A 117 12.74 7.18 14.14
CA VAL A 117 14.14 7.27 14.60
C VAL A 117 14.96 6.24 13.83
N ASP A 118 16.19 6.58 13.44
CA ASP A 118 17.07 5.61 12.78
C ASP A 118 17.72 4.72 13.85
N ASP A 119 16.94 3.76 14.36
CA ASP A 119 17.37 2.73 15.30
C ASP A 119 16.83 1.36 14.87
N ASP A 120 17.47 0.79 13.85
CA ASP A 120 17.17 -0.54 13.35
C ASP A 120 17.79 -1.59 14.28
N GLN A 121 16.94 -2.33 15.00
CA GLN A 121 17.40 -3.43 15.85
C GLN A 121 17.04 -4.76 15.19
N PRO A 122 18.00 -5.45 14.54
CA PRO A 122 17.74 -6.74 13.96
C PRO A 122 17.37 -7.74 15.06
N LEU A 123 16.24 -8.40 14.91
CA LEU A 123 15.79 -9.45 15.82
C LEU A 123 16.13 -10.80 15.18
N SER A 124 17.34 -11.28 15.45
CA SER A 124 17.78 -12.58 14.99
C SER A 124 17.23 -13.67 15.91
N LEU A 125 16.17 -14.34 15.45
CA LEU A 125 15.57 -15.48 16.15
C LEU A 125 15.73 -16.75 15.30
N PRO A 126 15.92 -17.93 15.91
CA PRO A 126 15.74 -19.20 15.22
C PRO A 126 14.38 -19.27 14.53
N PHE A 127 14.30 -19.94 13.37
CA PHE A 127 13.09 -20.00 12.53
C PHE A 127 11.81 -20.36 13.32
N GLU A 128 11.87 -21.37 14.19
CA GLU A 128 10.72 -21.79 15.00
C GLU A 128 10.28 -20.74 16.03
N GLU A 129 11.20 -19.95 16.56
CA GLU A 129 10.88 -18.85 17.48
C GLU A 129 10.28 -17.66 16.74
N ALA A 130 10.86 -17.30 15.58
CA ALA A 130 10.30 -16.29 14.70
C ALA A 130 8.88 -16.67 14.23
N ARG A 131 8.67 -17.94 13.88
CA ARG A 131 7.34 -18.47 13.52
C ARG A 131 6.36 -18.42 14.70
N LYS A 132 6.79 -18.77 15.91
CA LYS A 132 5.94 -18.67 17.11
C LYS A 132 5.56 -17.22 17.41
N LEU A 133 6.49 -16.29 17.23
CA LEU A 133 6.24 -14.86 17.38
C LEU A 133 5.19 -14.40 16.37
N LEU A 134 5.39 -14.64 15.07
CA LEU A 134 4.40 -14.31 14.03
C LEU A 134 3.05 -15.02 14.20
N GLY A 135 3.01 -16.16 14.91
CA GLY A 135 1.76 -16.83 15.28
C GLY A 135 0.88 -16.04 16.27
N ARG A 136 1.41 -14.96 16.87
CA ARG A 136 0.72 -14.02 17.76
C ARG A 136 0.44 -12.67 17.10
N GLU A 137 0.58 -12.60 15.78
CA GLU A 137 0.37 -11.38 15.02
C GLU A 137 -1.01 -10.75 15.29
N GLU A 138 -1.00 -9.48 15.65
CA GLU A 138 -2.19 -8.67 15.92
C GLU A 138 -2.73 -8.10 14.60
N CYS A 139 -1.82 -7.64 13.75
CA CYS A 139 -2.12 -7.23 12.38
C CYS A 139 -0.87 -7.26 11.50
N ASN A 140 -1.08 -7.29 10.18
CA ASN A 140 -0.01 -7.16 9.20
C ASN A 140 -0.32 -6.11 8.13
N LEU A 141 0.73 -5.74 7.42
CA LEU A 141 0.67 -4.92 6.22
C LEU A 141 1.65 -5.49 5.19
N ARG A 142 1.13 -5.97 4.07
CA ARG A 142 1.91 -6.25 2.87
C ARG A 142 1.87 -5.05 1.93
N VAL A 143 3.02 -4.63 1.44
CA VAL A 143 3.13 -3.58 0.43
C VAL A 143 3.93 -4.07 -0.76
N GLN A 144 3.48 -3.69 -1.96
CA GLN A 144 4.20 -3.85 -3.21
C GLN A 144 4.11 -2.55 -3.99
N VAL A 145 5.23 -2.09 -4.53
CA VAL A 145 5.33 -0.86 -5.34
C VAL A 145 5.96 -1.22 -6.68
N GLU A 146 5.29 -0.81 -7.75
CA GLU A 146 5.64 -1.12 -9.13
C GLU A 146 5.74 0.16 -9.97
N ALA A 147 6.70 0.12 -10.90
CA ALA A 147 6.85 1.10 -11.97
C ALA A 147 6.47 0.45 -13.31
N TRP A 148 5.66 1.17 -14.08
CA TRP A 148 5.14 0.76 -15.39
C TRP A 148 5.67 1.71 -16.47
N ARG A 149 6.45 1.18 -17.40
CA ARG A 149 6.89 1.89 -18.61
C ARG A 149 6.02 1.40 -19.76
N GLY A 150 4.99 2.18 -20.13
CA GLY A 150 4.07 1.96 -21.26
C GLY A 150 3.94 0.54 -21.83
N GLY A 151 2.92 -0.21 -21.41
CA GLY A 151 2.55 -1.52 -22.01
C GLY A 151 3.47 -2.71 -21.68
N ASP A 152 4.64 -2.48 -21.09
CA ASP A 152 5.56 -3.53 -20.65
C ASP A 152 5.14 -4.20 -19.33
N ARG A 153 5.84 -5.29 -18.99
CA ARG A 153 5.74 -5.91 -17.66
C ARG A 153 6.19 -4.92 -16.58
N PRO A 154 5.51 -4.87 -15.42
CA PRO A 154 5.92 -3.99 -14.33
C PRO A 154 7.31 -4.32 -13.82
N ILE A 155 8.05 -3.28 -13.44
CA ILE A 155 9.26 -3.41 -12.64
C ILE A 155 8.84 -3.34 -11.17
N MET A 156 9.08 -4.41 -10.41
CA MET A 156 8.90 -4.40 -8.96
C MET A 156 10.02 -3.55 -8.35
N VAL A 157 9.67 -2.38 -7.82
CA VAL A 157 10.63 -1.43 -7.24
C VAL A 157 10.92 -1.80 -5.79
N TRP A 158 9.88 -2.18 -5.05
CA TRP A 158 10.00 -2.50 -3.63
C TRP A 158 8.82 -3.34 -3.16
N GLY A 159 9.06 -4.24 -2.21
CA GLY A 159 8.03 -5.01 -1.57
C GLY A 159 8.45 -5.48 -0.18
N ARG A 160 7.54 -5.37 0.79
CA ARG A 160 7.77 -5.74 2.19
C ARG A 160 6.50 -6.30 2.83
N LEU A 161 6.71 -7.14 3.83
CA LEU A 161 5.71 -7.58 4.77
C LEU A 161 6.06 -7.01 6.14
N TRP A 162 5.10 -6.35 6.77
CA TRP A 162 5.21 -5.80 8.10
C TRP A 162 4.23 -6.54 9.00
N SER A 163 4.67 -6.88 10.21
CA SER A 163 3.85 -7.54 11.22
C SER A 163 3.88 -6.72 12.50
N VAL A 164 2.75 -6.58 13.17
CA VAL A 164 2.65 -6.03 14.52
C VAL A 164 2.40 -7.18 15.47
N THR A 165 3.31 -7.38 16.42
CA THR A 165 3.24 -8.47 17.40
C THR A 165 3.82 -8.00 18.73
N ASP A 166 3.09 -8.19 19.83
CA ASP A 166 3.54 -7.88 21.19
C ASP A 166 4.07 -6.43 21.29
N ASP A 167 3.32 -5.47 20.71
CA ASP A 167 3.66 -4.03 20.62
C ASP A 167 4.96 -3.70 19.84
N ARG A 168 5.39 -4.59 18.94
CA ARG A 168 6.55 -4.38 18.07
C ARG A 168 6.12 -4.31 16.62
N LEU A 169 6.71 -3.36 15.88
CA LEU A 169 6.66 -3.38 14.42
C LEU A 169 7.84 -4.17 13.88
N LEU A 170 7.55 -5.24 13.15
CA LEU A 170 8.54 -6.16 12.58
C LEU A 170 8.50 -6.06 11.06
N ASP A 171 9.65 -5.78 10.44
CA ASP A 171 9.88 -6.02 9.02
C ASP A 171 10.24 -7.49 8.83
N VAL A 172 9.36 -8.22 8.14
CA VAL A 172 9.44 -9.65 7.90
C VAL A 172 10.12 -9.90 6.57
N ARG A 173 11.33 -10.44 6.62
CA ARG A 173 12.17 -10.71 5.45
C ARG A 173 12.45 -12.19 5.31
N THR A 174 12.75 -12.60 4.09
CA THR A 174 13.35 -13.91 3.81
C THR A 174 14.67 -13.67 3.11
N ASP A 175 15.75 -14.19 3.68
CA ASP A 175 17.12 -14.04 3.20
C ASP A 175 17.73 -15.43 3.08
N ASP A 176 18.17 -15.84 1.90
CA ASP A 176 18.64 -17.20 1.60
C ASP A 176 17.70 -18.35 2.06
N GLY A 177 16.39 -18.08 2.07
CA GLY A 177 15.37 -19.05 2.51
C GLY A 177 15.15 -19.07 4.03
N GLU A 178 15.91 -18.29 4.80
CA GLU A 178 15.73 -18.13 6.23
C GLU A 178 14.84 -16.92 6.56
N LEU A 179 13.95 -17.10 7.54
CA LEU A 179 13.10 -16.03 8.03
C LEU A 179 13.93 -15.09 8.91
N ARG A 180 13.94 -13.81 8.56
CA ARG A 180 14.64 -12.76 9.32
C ARG A 180 13.65 -11.68 9.73
N LEU A 181 13.62 -11.38 11.02
CA LEU A 181 12.79 -10.32 11.59
C LEU A 181 13.69 -9.13 11.94
N VAL A 182 13.26 -7.92 11.60
CA VAL A 182 13.94 -6.69 12.01
C VAL A 182 12.92 -5.85 12.76
N GLU A 183 13.21 -5.51 14.00
CA GLU A 183 12.38 -4.59 14.75
C GLU A 183 12.62 -3.17 14.23
N ARG A 184 11.52 -2.45 14.03
CA ARG A 184 11.51 -1.14 13.38
C ARG A 184 10.69 -0.17 14.21
N PRO A 185 11.12 1.09 14.36
CA PRO A 185 10.34 2.07 15.06
C PRO A 185 9.11 2.48 14.24
N ALA A 186 8.08 2.98 14.95
CA ALA A 186 6.92 3.60 14.33
C ALA A 186 7.35 4.70 13.34
N GLY A 187 6.64 4.81 12.22
CA GLY A 187 6.99 5.72 11.12
C GLY A 187 7.93 5.11 10.07
N SER A 188 8.55 3.95 10.34
CA SER A 188 9.39 3.24 9.36
C SER A 188 8.62 2.88 8.10
N VAL A 189 7.37 2.42 8.23
CA VAL A 189 6.51 2.10 7.07
C VAL A 189 6.31 3.33 6.19
N ALA A 190 5.97 4.47 6.80
CA ALA A 190 5.75 5.73 6.09
C ALA A 190 7.01 6.18 5.33
N LYS A 191 8.17 6.09 6.00
CA LYS A 191 9.48 6.45 5.44
C LYS A 191 9.81 5.57 4.23
N GLU A 192 9.68 4.25 4.36
CA GLU A 192 10.00 3.31 3.29
C GLU A 192 9.02 3.37 2.11
N VAL A 193 7.72 3.49 2.37
CA VAL A 193 6.71 3.66 1.31
C VAL A 193 6.97 4.95 0.53
N ARG A 194 7.28 6.06 1.21
CA ARG A 194 7.63 7.32 0.54
C ARG A 194 8.87 7.15 -0.34
N TRP A 195 9.93 6.54 0.19
CA TRP A 195 11.16 6.28 -0.57
C TRP A 195 10.90 5.40 -1.80
N ALA A 196 10.12 4.32 -1.64
CA ALA A 196 9.77 3.40 -2.70
C ALA A 196 8.96 4.06 -3.82
N LEU A 197 8.01 4.95 -3.47
CA LEU A 197 7.23 5.69 -4.46
C LEU A 197 8.07 6.68 -5.26
N VAL A 198 9.03 7.37 -4.62
CA VAL A 198 10.00 8.22 -5.33
C VAL A 198 10.83 7.38 -6.30
N GLY A 199 11.38 6.26 -5.84
CA GLY A 199 12.13 5.34 -6.69
C GLY A 199 11.30 4.78 -7.85
N ALA A 200 10.00 4.60 -7.66
CA ALA A 200 9.10 4.17 -8.72
C ALA A 200 8.85 5.26 -9.76
N VAL A 201 8.73 6.53 -9.35
CA VAL A 201 8.67 7.66 -10.28
C VAL A 201 9.95 7.72 -11.10
N ASP A 202 11.12 7.66 -10.47
CA ASP A 202 12.42 7.66 -11.16
C ASP A 202 12.52 6.51 -12.17
N ALA A 203 12.08 5.32 -11.75
CA ALA A 203 12.04 4.14 -12.61
C ALA A 203 11.06 4.27 -13.78
N THR A 204 10.09 5.19 -13.78
CA THR A 204 9.19 5.40 -14.94
C THR A 204 9.79 6.32 -16.01
N THR A 205 10.85 7.06 -15.67
CA THR A 205 11.55 7.93 -16.61
C THR A 205 12.47 7.10 -17.52
N PRO A 206 12.49 7.30 -18.85
CA PRO A 206 13.46 6.68 -19.74
C PRO A 206 14.88 7.09 -19.31
N ALA A 207 15.83 6.16 -19.33
CA ALA A 207 17.24 6.56 -19.18
C ALA A 207 17.60 7.46 -20.36
N GLU A 208 18.10 8.67 -20.10
CA GLU A 208 18.75 9.46 -21.14
C GLU A 208 19.88 8.62 -21.72
N VAL A 209 19.77 8.30 -23.01
CA VAL A 209 20.88 7.70 -23.74
C VAL A 209 21.93 8.80 -23.83
N ALA A 210 22.97 8.72 -23.00
CA ALA A 210 24.16 9.54 -23.17
C ALA A 210 24.81 9.13 -24.51
N GLU A 211 24.66 9.97 -25.52
CA GLU A 211 25.47 9.94 -26.76
C GLU A 211 26.90 10.41 -26.49
#